data_AF-A0A5C5SXK0-F1
#
_entry.id   AF-A0A5C5SXK0-F1
#
_cell.length_a   1.000
_cell.length_b   1.000
_cell.length_c   1.000
_cell.angle_alpha   90.00
_cell.angle_beta   90.00
_cell.angle_gamma   90.00
#
_symmetry.space_group_name_H-M   'P 1'
#
loop_
_entity.id
_entity.type
_entity.pdbx_description
1 polymer ?
#
loop_
_entity_poly.entity_id
_entity_poly.type
_entity_poly.pdbx_seq_one_letter_code
_entity_poly.pdbx_strand_id
1 'polypeptide(L)'
;MKITMKMSQEAYPIAKKVYSGQLTRNDGKSEINRVSGMNEGSAQAYITIFLAMMNGEEYKRAFNNETNRFLFESIRRDFGEQYFKKALTAAQKHVNYYGTLGKGNLIGLQKIVDELKH
;
A
#
# COMPACT_ATOMS: atom_id res chain seq x y z
N MET A 1 13.23 5.29 5.94
CA MET A 1 13.80 3.95 6.22
C MET A 1 13.33 2.98 5.15
N LYS A 2 14.06 1.86 4.94
CA LYS A 2 13.58 0.77 4.09
C LYS A 2 12.57 -0.06 4.88
N ILE A 3 11.36 -0.24 4.33
CA ILE A 3 10.34 -1.11 4.92
C ILE A 3 10.67 -2.56 4.55
N THR A 4 10.67 -3.45 5.54
CA THR A 4 10.87 -4.89 5.35
C THR A 4 9.54 -5.61 5.13
N MET A 5 9.59 -6.86 4.65
CA MET A 5 8.40 -7.70 4.54
C MET A 5 7.75 -7.92 5.91
N LYS A 6 8.54 -8.23 6.95
CA LYS A 6 8.05 -8.41 8.32
C LYS A 6 7.28 -7.17 8.82
N MET A 7 7.84 -5.99 8.62
CA MET A 7 7.17 -4.73 8.96
C MET A 7 5.83 -4.57 8.23
N SER A 8 5.79 -4.96 6.95
CA SER A 8 4.57 -4.92 6.15
C SER A 8 3.50 -5.88 6.68
N GLN A 9 3.90 -7.09 7.09
CA GLN A 9 3.01 -8.08 7.69
C GLN A 9 2.44 -7.63 9.03
N GLU A 10 3.25 -6.97 9.86
CA GLU A 10 2.83 -6.41 11.16
C GLU A 10 1.92 -5.19 10.99
N ALA A 11 2.19 -4.35 9.99
CA ALA A 11 1.41 -3.14 9.73
C ALA A 11 0.03 -3.40 9.10
N TYR A 12 -0.08 -4.43 8.26
CA TYR A 12 -1.28 -4.78 7.52
C TYR A 12 -2.55 -4.96 8.37
N PRO A 13 -2.58 -5.78 9.44
CA PRO A 13 -3.78 -5.93 10.27
C PRO A 13 -4.22 -4.63 10.92
N ILE A 14 -3.28 -3.72 11.24
CA ILE A 14 -3.60 -2.40 11.81
C ILE A 14 -4.19 -1.49 10.74
N ALA A 15 -3.63 -1.49 9.53
CA ALA A 15 -4.18 -0.73 8.41
C ALA A 15 -5.62 -1.16 8.07
N LYS A 16 -5.94 -2.47 8.20
CA LYS A 16 -7.31 -2.98 8.08
C LYS A 16 -8.25 -2.40 9.15
N LYS A 17 -7.80 -2.32 10.41
CA LYS A 17 -8.57 -1.68 11.51
C LYS A 17 -8.82 -0.20 11.25
N VAL A 18 -7.86 0.50 10.65
CA VAL A 18 -8.05 1.90 10.24
C VAL A 18 -9.09 2.00 9.12
N TYR A 19 -9.02 1.12 8.12
CA TYR A 19 -9.99 1.09 7.01
C TYR A 19 -11.41 0.79 7.47
N SER A 20 -11.60 -0.12 8.42
CA SER A 20 -12.91 -0.46 8.99
C SER A 20 -13.44 0.55 10.01
N GLY A 21 -12.70 1.63 10.30
CA GLY A 21 -13.08 2.64 11.28
C GLY A 21 -12.90 2.22 12.74
N GLN A 22 -12.27 1.07 13.00
CA GLN A 22 -11.97 0.58 14.35
C GLN A 22 -10.81 1.33 15.02
N LEU A 23 -9.92 1.92 14.22
CA LEU A 23 -8.85 2.80 14.69
C LEU A 23 -8.85 4.10 13.89
N THR A 24 -8.51 5.20 14.54
CA THR A 24 -8.20 6.44 13.81
C THR A 24 -6.88 6.28 13.05
N ARG A 25 -6.62 7.16 12.07
CA ARG A 25 -5.32 7.18 11.37
C ARG A 25 -4.16 7.45 12.34
N ASN A 26 -4.37 8.26 13.37
CA ASN A 26 -3.35 8.59 14.36
C ASN A 26 -3.04 7.39 15.25
N ASP A 27 -4.06 6.71 15.76
CA ASP A 27 -3.87 5.50 16.59
C ASP A 27 -3.22 4.39 15.79
N GLY A 28 -3.69 4.16 14.55
CA GLY A 28 -3.08 3.19 13.65
C GLY A 28 -1.61 3.50 13.36
N LYS A 29 -1.26 4.78 13.14
CA LYS A 29 0.12 5.20 12.91
C LYS A 29 1.01 4.87 14.11
N SER A 30 0.57 5.25 15.32
CA SER A 30 1.32 4.98 16.56
C SER A 30 1.46 3.49 16.82
N GLU A 31 0.40 2.71 16.57
CA GLU A 31 0.43 1.27 16.76
C GLU A 31 1.35 0.57 15.76
N ILE A 32 1.30 0.94 14.47
CA ILE A 32 2.25 0.41 13.46
C ILE A 32 3.68 0.73 13.86
N ASN A 33 3.95 1.97 14.28
CA ASN A 33 5.28 2.37 14.74
C ASN A 33 5.75 1.47 15.90
N ARG A 34 4.89 1.25 16.89
CA ARG A 34 5.18 0.44 18.08
C ARG A 34 5.46 -1.02 17.75
N VAL A 35 4.65 -1.65 16.89
CA VAL A 35 4.75 -3.10 16.66
C VAL A 35 5.76 -3.49 15.59
N SER A 36 5.98 -2.63 14.59
CA SER A 36 6.84 -2.95 13.44
C SER A 36 8.21 -2.29 13.50
N GLY A 37 8.37 -1.25 14.33
CA GLY A 37 9.57 -0.41 14.31
C GLY A 37 9.65 0.52 13.10
N MET A 38 8.60 0.62 12.27
CA MET A 38 8.50 1.68 11.26
C MET A 38 8.53 3.05 11.95
N ASN A 39 9.29 4.01 11.45
CA ASN A 39 9.13 5.39 11.91
C ASN A 39 7.73 5.94 11.55
N GLU A 40 7.29 6.99 12.24
CA GLU A 40 5.93 7.52 12.07
C GLU A 40 5.60 7.89 10.62
N GLY A 41 6.58 8.44 9.87
CA GLY A 41 6.38 8.83 8.48
C GLY A 41 6.15 7.63 7.55
N SER A 42 6.83 6.51 7.80
CA SER A 42 6.62 5.24 7.10
C SER A 42 5.29 4.59 7.50
N ALA A 43 4.94 4.60 8.79
CA ALA A 43 3.67 4.10 9.30
C ALA A 43 2.47 4.87 8.70
N GLN A 44 2.55 6.20 8.67
CA GLN A 44 1.53 7.05 8.06
C GLN A 44 1.41 6.83 6.55
N ALA A 45 2.54 6.68 5.85
CA ALA A 45 2.53 6.34 4.43
C ALA A 45 1.85 4.98 4.19
N TYR A 46 2.09 4.00 5.07
CA TYR A 46 1.50 2.67 4.96
C TYR A 46 -0.01 2.71 5.03
N ILE A 47 -0.55 3.40 6.03
CA ILE A 47 -2.00 3.62 6.14
C ILE A 47 -2.53 4.36 4.93
N THR A 48 -1.86 5.45 4.51
CA THR A 48 -2.34 6.27 3.38
C THR A 48 -2.43 5.48 2.09
N ILE A 49 -1.38 4.72 1.76
CA ILE A 49 -1.32 3.92 0.53
C ILE A 49 -2.32 2.76 0.60
N PHE A 50 -2.43 2.08 1.74
CA PHE A 50 -3.43 1.02 1.92
C PHE A 50 -4.85 1.54 1.69
N LEU A 51 -5.22 2.66 2.30
CA LEU A 51 -6.55 3.26 2.11
C LEU A 51 -6.79 3.68 0.66
N ALA A 52 -5.79 4.26 0.00
CA ALA A 52 -5.88 4.61 -1.42
C ALA A 52 -6.10 3.35 -2.29
N MET A 53 -5.40 2.24 -2.00
CA MET A 53 -5.61 0.96 -2.67
C MET A 53 -7.03 0.42 -2.47
N MET A 54 -7.55 0.46 -1.25
CA MET A 54 -8.92 0.02 -0.95
C MET A 54 -9.99 0.83 -1.69
N ASN A 55 -9.69 2.10 -2.01
CA ASN A 55 -10.60 3.01 -2.70
C ASN A 55 -10.33 3.13 -4.22
N GLY A 56 -9.20 2.61 -4.72
CA GLY A 56 -8.78 2.79 -6.11
C GLY A 56 -8.28 4.21 -6.43
N GLU A 57 -7.74 4.90 -5.42
CA GLU A 57 -7.30 6.30 -5.49
C GLU A 57 -5.79 6.40 -5.74
N GLU A 58 -5.36 7.53 -6.34
CA GLU A 58 -3.94 7.81 -6.53
C GLU A 58 -3.24 8.02 -5.18
N TYR A 59 -2.01 7.52 -5.06
CA TYR A 59 -1.09 7.87 -3.98
C TYR A 59 0.24 8.35 -4.55
N LYS A 60 1.01 9.12 -3.77
CA LYS A 60 2.24 9.79 -4.25
C LYS A 60 3.53 9.29 -3.60
N ARG A 61 3.44 8.53 -2.51
CA ARG A 61 4.58 7.86 -1.88
C ARG A 61 4.67 6.42 -2.40
N ALA A 62 5.88 5.93 -2.62
CA ALA A 62 6.10 4.56 -3.11
C ALA A 62 6.58 3.64 -1.98
N PHE A 63 6.14 2.37 -2.06
CA PHE A 63 6.83 1.27 -1.40
C PHE A 63 7.70 0.50 -2.37
N ASN A 64 8.56 -0.36 -1.84
CA ASN A 64 9.25 -1.34 -2.66
C ASN A 64 8.24 -2.32 -3.29
N ASN A 65 8.69 -3.02 -4.33
CA ASN A 65 7.86 -3.94 -5.10
C ASN A 65 7.33 -5.12 -4.27
N GLU A 66 8.11 -5.62 -3.32
CA GLU A 66 7.72 -6.73 -2.45
C GLU A 66 6.51 -6.35 -1.58
N THR A 67 6.53 -5.19 -0.94
CA THR A 67 5.39 -4.68 -0.15
C THR A 67 4.15 -4.47 -1.02
N ASN A 68 4.29 -3.95 -2.24
CA ASN A 68 3.15 -3.78 -3.14
C ASN A 68 2.51 -5.14 -3.50
N ARG A 69 3.32 -6.12 -3.89
CA ARG A 69 2.82 -7.48 -4.20
C ARG A 69 2.11 -8.09 -2.99
N PHE A 70 2.72 -8.03 -1.81
CA PHE A 70 2.12 -8.51 -0.58
C PHE A 70 0.75 -7.86 -0.29
N LEU A 71 0.63 -6.55 -0.50
CA LEU A 71 -0.63 -5.83 -0.32
C LEU A 71 -1.68 -6.28 -1.34
N PHE A 72 -1.34 -6.40 -2.62
CA PHE A 72 -2.30 -6.85 -3.64
C PHE A 72 -2.84 -8.26 -3.34
N GLU A 73 -1.95 -9.20 -3.06
CA GLU A 73 -2.32 -10.59 -2.76
C GLU A 73 -3.12 -10.69 -1.45
N SER A 74 -2.73 -9.93 -0.43
CA SER A 74 -3.45 -9.90 0.84
C SER A 74 -4.83 -9.25 0.72
N ILE A 75 -4.95 -8.17 -0.06
CA ILE A 75 -6.24 -7.52 -0.33
C ILE A 75 -7.15 -8.48 -1.11
N ARG A 76 -6.62 -9.16 -2.13
CA ARG A 76 -7.38 -10.16 -2.90
C ARG A 76 -7.92 -11.26 -2.01
N ARG A 77 -7.06 -11.82 -1.14
CA ARG A 77 -7.42 -12.88 -0.21
C ARG A 77 -8.47 -12.44 0.82
N ASP A 78 -8.29 -11.25 1.41
CA ASP A 78 -9.08 -10.84 2.57
C ASP A 78 -10.38 -10.09 2.18
N PHE A 79 -10.39 -9.40 1.04
CA PHE A 79 -11.51 -8.54 0.61
C PHE A 79 -12.09 -8.94 -0.76
N GLY A 80 -11.44 -9.85 -1.48
CA GLY A 80 -11.91 -10.37 -2.76
C GLY A 80 -11.52 -9.56 -3.99
N GLU A 81 -11.94 -10.08 -5.14
CA GLU A 81 -11.51 -9.65 -6.47
C GLU A 81 -11.82 -8.16 -6.77
N GLN A 82 -12.94 -7.65 -6.26
CA GLN A 82 -13.32 -6.25 -6.47
C GLN A 82 -12.30 -5.28 -5.85
N TYR A 83 -11.87 -5.55 -4.63
CA TYR A 83 -10.90 -4.70 -3.93
C TYR A 83 -9.49 -4.87 -4.47
N PHE A 84 -9.14 -6.07 -4.92
CA PHE A 84 -7.91 -6.31 -5.65
C PHE A 84 -7.82 -5.45 -6.92
N LYS A 85 -8.89 -5.40 -7.73
CA LYS A 85 -8.94 -4.52 -8.92
C LYS A 85 -8.80 -3.04 -8.57
N LYS A 86 -9.38 -2.59 -7.45
CA LYS A 86 -9.18 -1.22 -6.93
C LYS A 86 -7.71 -0.99 -6.58
N ALA A 87 -7.07 -1.93 -5.88
CA ALA A 87 -5.67 -1.81 -5.50
C ALA A 87 -4.74 -1.71 -6.73
N LEU A 88 -4.96 -2.54 -7.75
CA LEU A 88 -4.23 -2.45 -9.02
C LEU A 88 -4.49 -1.13 -9.75
N THR A 89 -5.71 -0.61 -9.70
CA THR A 89 -6.07 0.70 -10.26
C THR A 89 -5.34 1.85 -9.55
N ALA A 90 -5.31 1.83 -8.21
CA ALA A 90 -4.56 2.79 -7.41
C ALA A 90 -3.07 2.78 -7.75
N ALA A 91 -2.48 1.59 -7.88
CA ALA A 91 -1.09 1.43 -8.27
C ALA A 91 -0.82 1.92 -9.70
N GLN A 92 -1.71 1.65 -10.65
CA GLN A 92 -1.59 2.18 -12.02
C GLN A 92 -1.63 3.72 -12.03
N LYS A 93 -2.53 4.33 -11.26
CA LYS A 93 -2.58 5.80 -11.10
C LYS A 93 -1.27 6.34 -10.55
N HIS A 94 -0.69 5.67 -9.54
CA HIS A 94 0.61 6.03 -9.00
C HIS A 94 1.75 5.94 -10.04
N VAL A 95 1.79 4.86 -10.84
CA VAL A 95 2.77 4.72 -11.93
C VAL A 95 2.65 5.86 -12.94
N ASN A 96 1.41 6.17 -13.37
CA ASN A 96 1.15 7.25 -14.32
C ASN A 96 1.58 8.60 -13.75
N TYR A 97 1.21 8.92 -12.50
CA TYR A 97 1.62 10.14 -11.81
C TYR A 97 3.15 10.26 -11.76
N TYR A 98 3.85 9.19 -11.35
CA TYR A 98 5.30 9.23 -11.22
C TYR A 98 6.00 9.48 -12.57
N GLY A 99 5.47 8.91 -13.66
CA GLY A 99 5.95 9.15 -15.02
C GLY A 99 5.87 10.63 -15.44
N THR A 100 4.90 11.40 -14.93
CA THR A 100 4.80 12.85 -15.21
C THR A 100 5.92 13.68 -14.58
N LEU A 101 6.64 13.15 -13.60
CA LEU A 101 7.65 13.91 -12.84
C LEU A 101 9.01 13.99 -13.56
N GLY A 102 9.20 13.30 -14.69
CA GLY A 102 10.47 13.28 -15.43
C GLY A 102 11.62 12.59 -14.68
N LYS A 103 11.33 11.85 -13.60
CA LYS A 103 12.32 11.17 -12.73
C LYS A 103 12.47 9.67 -13.04
N GLY A 104 12.10 9.26 -14.25
CA GLY A 104 12.01 7.86 -14.66
C GLY A 104 10.64 7.23 -14.37
N ASN A 105 10.53 5.94 -14.67
CA ASN A 105 9.28 5.18 -14.57
C ASN A 105 9.39 4.10 -13.49
N LEU A 106 8.28 3.82 -12.81
CA LEU A 106 8.17 2.72 -11.84
C LEU A 106 8.02 1.37 -12.56
N ILE A 107 8.98 1.02 -13.42
CA ILE A 107 8.92 -0.15 -14.32
C ILE A 107 8.66 -1.44 -13.55
N GLY A 108 9.28 -1.63 -12.39
CA GLY A 108 9.07 -2.82 -11.58
C GLY A 108 7.64 -2.93 -11.02
N LEU A 109 7.04 -1.82 -10.60
CA LEU A 109 5.65 -1.80 -10.16
C LEU A 109 4.70 -2.01 -11.33
N GLN A 110 4.98 -1.41 -12.49
CA GLN A 110 4.20 -1.61 -13.71
C GLN A 110 4.16 -3.10 -14.10
N LYS A 111 5.31 -3.77 -14.11
CA LYS A 111 5.39 -5.22 -14.38
C LYS A 111 4.50 -6.04 -13.44
N ILE A 112 4.56 -5.77 -12.13
CA ILE A 112 3.70 -6.46 -11.16
C ILE A 112 2.21 -6.22 -11.45
N VAL A 113 1.84 -4.98 -11.75
CA VAL A 113 0.45 -4.63 -12.07
C VAL A 113 -0.03 -5.36 -13.32
N ASP A 114 0.81 -5.45 -14.36
CA ASP A 114 0.47 -6.14 -15.60
C ASP A 114 0.41 -7.66 -15.41
N GLU A 115 1.36 -8.26 -14.68
CA GLU A 115 1.35 -9.69 -14.32
C GLU A 115 0.09 -10.10 -13.57
N LEU A 116 -0.41 -9.25 -12.67
CA LEU A 116 -1.54 -9.55 -11.78
C LEU A 116 -2.92 -9.23 -12.36
N LYS A 117 -3.00 -8.50 -13.48
CA LYS A 117 -4.25 -8.19 -14.19
C LYS A 117 -4.78 -9.37 -15.03
N HIS A 118 -3.91 -10.33 -15.34
CA HIS A 118 -4.18 -11.51 -16.17
C HIS A 118 -4.32 -12.77 -15.31
#